data_AF-A0AAD9UUG4-F1
#
_entry.id   AF-A0AAD9UUG4-F1
#
_cell.length_a   1.000
_cell.length_b   1.000
_cell.length_c   1.000
_cell.angle_alpha   90.00
_cell.angle_beta   90.00
_cell.angle_gamma   90.00
#
_symmetry.space_group_name_H-M   'P 1'
#
loop_
_entity.id
_entity.type
_entity.pdbx_description
1 polymer ?
#
loop_
_entity_poly.entity_id
_entity_poly.type
_entity_poly.pdbx_seq_one_letter_code
_entity_poly.pdbx_strand_id
1 'polypeptide(L)'
;MQRGYKFVQNVYDILQLAWITYLYGPKCWRELDALGRELGLDVLKPRPVKGSRWLPHVSGALQVFIKRQKGGNMTCDPPQYATVLTHMEHLVTTSTKSDVKERAKFITKAMKTVSFGCFGHFLADWFDVLRKLSVQFQ
;
A
#
# COMPACT_ATOMS: atom_id res chain seq x y z
N MET A 1 6.03 2.70 -21.32
CA MET A 1 4.89 1.99 -21.94
C MET A 1 3.88 1.39 -20.94
N GLN A 2 4.27 0.84 -19.77
CA GLN A 2 3.30 0.16 -18.86
C GLN A 2 2.31 1.08 -18.09
N ARG A 3 2.67 2.34 -17.84
CA ARG A 3 1.79 3.36 -17.24
C ARG A 3 0.64 3.83 -18.16
N GLY A 4 0.60 3.36 -19.41
CA GLY A 4 -0.49 3.67 -20.33
C GLY A 4 -1.83 3.02 -19.93
N TYR A 5 -1.80 1.99 -19.07
CA TYR A 5 -3.02 1.33 -18.59
C TYR A 5 -3.50 1.96 -17.29
N LYS A 6 -4.77 2.40 -17.30
CA LYS A 6 -5.41 3.11 -16.17
C LYS A 6 -5.33 2.36 -14.84
N PHE A 7 -5.50 1.04 -14.84
CA PHE A 7 -5.45 0.24 -13.62
C PHE A 7 -4.03 0.15 -13.02
N VAL A 8 -3.01 -0.04 -13.87
CA VAL A 8 -1.60 -0.06 -13.45
C VAL A 8 -1.18 1.30 -12.91
N GLN A 9 -1.59 2.37 -13.60
CA GLN A 9 -1.34 3.74 -13.17
C GLN A 9 -2.00 4.03 -11.82
N ASN A 10 -3.24 3.61 -11.62
CA ASN A 10 -3.95 3.80 -10.36
C ASN A 10 -3.24 3.09 -9.18
N VAL A 11 -2.84 1.83 -9.33
CA VAL A 11 -2.05 1.12 -8.30
C VAL A 11 -0.75 1.86 -7.99
N TYR A 12 -0.04 2.28 -9.04
CA TYR A 12 1.20 3.02 -8.89
C TYR A 12 1.00 4.33 -8.11
N ASP A 13 0.00 5.13 -8.46
CA ASP A 13 -0.26 6.42 -7.84
C ASP A 13 -0.68 6.27 -6.38
N ILE A 14 -1.52 5.30 -6.06
CA ILE A 14 -1.96 5.06 -4.68
C ILE A 14 -0.79 4.63 -3.80
N LEU A 15 0.05 3.70 -4.26
CA LEU A 15 1.25 3.29 -3.52
C LEU A 15 2.23 4.46 -3.34
N GLN A 16 2.41 5.29 -4.39
CA GLN A 16 3.27 6.46 -4.31
C GLN A 16 2.75 7.50 -3.32
N LEU A 17 1.45 7.80 -3.37
CA LEU A 17 0.82 8.79 -2.48
C LEU A 17 0.81 8.30 -1.03
N ALA A 18 0.55 7.01 -0.79
CA ALA A 18 0.66 6.42 0.53
C ALA A 18 2.08 6.58 1.08
N TRP A 19 3.12 6.25 0.29
CA TRP A 19 4.51 6.47 0.68
C TRP A 19 4.83 7.93 0.99
N ILE A 20 4.42 8.88 0.15
CA ILE A 20 4.62 10.32 0.37
C ILE A 20 4.00 10.78 1.69
N THR A 21 2.78 10.34 2.00
CA THR A 21 2.06 10.70 3.23
C THR A 21 2.83 10.31 4.49
N TYR A 22 3.47 9.14 4.51
CA TYR A 22 4.25 8.69 5.68
C TYR A 22 5.73 9.09 5.63
N LEU A 23 6.26 9.45 4.46
CA LEU A 23 7.62 9.95 4.32
C LEU A 23 7.74 11.36 4.91
N TYR A 24 6.87 12.28 4.50
CA TYR A 24 6.92 13.69 4.91
C TYR A 24 6.05 14.00 6.13
N GLY A 25 5.28 13.01 6.61
CA GLY A 25 4.46 13.10 7.82
C GLY A 25 4.98 12.19 8.93
N PRO A 26 6.03 12.56 9.69
CA PRO A 26 6.51 11.75 10.80
C PRO A 26 5.46 11.58 11.91
N LYS A 27 4.53 12.54 12.06
CA LYS A 27 3.35 12.40 12.91
C LYS A 27 2.40 11.33 12.37
N CYS A 28 2.04 11.39 11.09
CA CYS A 28 1.19 10.38 10.43
C CYS A 28 1.80 8.97 10.52
N TRP A 29 3.13 8.85 10.41
CA TRP A 29 3.78 7.56 10.61
C TRP A 29 3.62 7.02 12.03
N ARG A 30 3.85 7.86 13.05
CA ARG A 30 3.67 7.47 14.46
C ARG A 30 2.22 7.07 14.77
N GLU A 31 1.25 7.79 14.23
CA GLU A 31 -0.17 7.46 14.38
C GLU A 31 -0.51 6.12 13.72
N LEU A 32 0.03 5.84 12.53
CA LEU A 32 -0.13 4.53 11.88
C LEU A 32 0.53 3.40 12.68
N ASP A 33 1.75 3.61 13.18
CA ASP A 33 2.48 2.60 13.98
C ASP A 33 1.75 2.31 15.30
N ALA A 34 1.23 3.34 15.97
CA ALA A 34 0.43 3.19 17.18
C ALA A 34 -0.85 2.39 16.91
N LEU A 35 -1.60 2.74 15.86
CA LEU A 35 -2.78 1.99 15.44
C LEU A 35 -2.45 0.52 15.12
N GLY A 36 -1.33 0.29 14.44
CA GLY A 36 -0.81 -1.05 14.18
C GLY A 36 -0.61 -1.86 15.46
N ARG A 37 0.14 -1.30 16.41
CA ARG A 37 0.43 -1.95 17.70
C ARG A 37 -0.83 -2.23 18.51
N GLU A 38 -1.79 -1.31 18.54
CA GLU A 38 -3.09 -1.50 19.20
C GLU A 38 -3.87 -2.67 18.60
N LEU A 39 -3.72 -2.90 17.29
CA LEU A 39 -4.31 -4.01 16.56
C LEU A 39 -3.45 -5.29 16.57
N GLY A 40 -2.34 -5.32 17.32
CA GLY A 40 -1.42 -6.46 17.38
C GLY A 40 -0.53 -6.63 16.14
N LEU A 41 -0.44 -5.62 15.29
CA LEU A 41 0.25 -5.64 14.00
C LEU A 41 1.55 -4.84 14.03
N ASP A 42 2.66 -5.51 13.70
CA ASP A 42 3.85 -4.82 13.18
C ASP A 42 3.60 -4.24 11.77
N VAL A 43 3.28 -2.95 11.70
CA VAL A 43 2.99 -2.26 10.43
C VAL A 43 4.28 -1.94 9.70
N LEU A 44 4.40 -2.43 8.47
CA LEU A 44 5.56 -2.13 7.65
C LEU A 44 5.46 -0.72 7.04
N LYS A 45 6.56 0.02 7.08
CA LYS A 45 6.60 1.34 6.44
C LYS A 45 6.40 1.21 4.91
N PRO A 46 5.47 1.96 4.30
CA PRO A 46 5.30 1.96 2.85
C PRO A 46 6.60 2.29 2.11
N ARG A 47 6.75 1.75 0.90
CA ARG A 47 7.98 1.86 0.10
C ARG A 47 7.75 2.70 -1.16
N PRO A 48 8.79 3.39 -1.66
CA PRO A 48 8.68 4.11 -2.92
C PRO A 48 8.48 3.13 -4.09
N VAL A 49 7.59 3.48 -5.02
CA VAL A 49 7.42 2.75 -6.29
C VAL A 49 8.39 3.22 -7.37
N LYS A 50 9.15 4.29 -7.12
CA LYS A 50 10.19 4.79 -8.02
C LYS A 50 11.52 4.08 -7.75
N GLY A 51 12.25 3.79 -8.82
CA GLY A 51 13.66 3.39 -8.78
C GLY A 51 14.16 2.86 -10.12
N SER A 52 15.31 2.19 -10.11
CA SER A 52 16.06 1.82 -11.32
C SER A 52 15.32 0.83 -12.23
N ARG A 53 14.48 -0.05 -11.64
CA ARG A 53 13.66 -1.02 -12.38
C ARG A 53 12.21 -1.00 -11.89
N TRP A 54 11.26 -0.74 -12.78
CA TRP A 54 9.85 -0.58 -12.40
C TRP A 54 9.28 -1.78 -11.62
N LEU A 55 9.47 -3.01 -12.13
CA LEU A 55 8.83 -4.21 -11.59
C LEU A 55 9.22 -4.53 -10.13
N PRO A 56 10.52 -4.59 -9.75
CA PRO A 56 10.91 -4.82 -8.35
C PRO A 56 10.37 -3.76 -7.38
N HIS A 57 10.35 -2.49 -7.77
CA HIS A 57 9.91 -1.39 -6.91
C HIS A 57 8.39 -1.43 -6.68
N VAL A 58 7.60 -1.61 -7.74
CA VAL A 58 6.13 -1.73 -7.59
C VAL A 58 5.78 -3.00 -6.83
N SER A 59 6.43 -4.13 -7.13
CA SER A 59 6.21 -5.38 -6.40
C SER A 59 6.51 -5.25 -4.91
N GLY A 60 7.64 -4.65 -4.54
CA GLY A 60 8.01 -4.44 -3.13
C GLY A 60 7.05 -3.51 -2.40
N ALA A 61 6.61 -2.42 -3.03
CA ALA A 61 5.63 -1.49 -2.44
C ALA A 61 4.25 -2.14 -2.28
N LEU A 62 3.80 -2.88 -3.29
CA LEU A 62 2.53 -3.59 -3.28
C LEU A 62 2.51 -4.70 -2.23
N GLN A 63 3.61 -5.45 -2.10
CA GLN A 63 3.75 -6.45 -1.05
C GLN A 63 3.66 -5.82 0.34
N VAL A 64 4.32 -4.70 0.62
CA VAL A 64 4.14 -4.04 1.93
C VAL A 64 2.68 -3.69 2.19
N PHE A 65 1.96 -3.27 1.15
CA PHE A 65 0.59 -2.81 1.28
C PHE A 65 -0.44 -3.94 1.45
N ILE A 66 -0.20 -5.10 0.83
CA ILE A 66 -1.18 -6.19 0.69
C ILE A 66 -0.78 -7.45 1.46
N LYS A 67 0.51 -7.63 1.75
CA LYS A 67 1.03 -8.89 2.31
C LYS A 67 0.48 -9.11 3.71
N ARG A 68 0.02 -10.34 3.94
CA ARG A 68 -0.38 -10.85 5.25
C ARG A 68 0.84 -11.02 6.13
N GLN A 69 0.70 -10.78 7.42
CA GLN A 69 1.77 -11.11 8.36
C GLN A 69 2.08 -12.61 8.31
N LYS A 70 3.36 -12.95 8.39
CA LYS A 70 3.84 -14.32 8.27
C LYS A 70 3.40 -15.11 9.50
N GLY A 71 2.47 -16.06 9.33
CA GLY A 71 1.92 -16.87 10.42
C GLY A 71 0.61 -16.35 11.03
N GLY A 72 0.04 -15.26 10.49
CA GLY A 72 -1.20 -14.69 11.01
C GLY A 72 -2.45 -15.46 10.63
N ASN A 73 -3.35 -15.67 11.58
CA ASN A 73 -4.67 -16.22 11.34
C ASN A 73 -5.57 -15.12 10.75
N MET A 74 -6.20 -15.37 9.61
CA MET A 74 -7.07 -14.42 8.90
C MET A 74 -8.25 -13.92 9.73
N THR A 75 -8.62 -14.61 10.81
CA THR A 75 -9.67 -14.19 11.74
C THR A 75 -9.20 -13.28 12.86
N CYS A 76 -7.89 -13.10 13.07
CA CYS A 76 -7.35 -12.42 14.27
C CYS A 76 -6.45 -11.22 13.96
N ASP A 77 -5.82 -11.15 12.78
CA ASP A 77 -4.88 -10.08 12.45
C ASP A 77 -5.44 -9.19 11.34
N PRO A 78 -5.73 -7.90 11.60
CA PRO A 78 -6.17 -7.01 10.54
C PRO A 78 -5.05 -6.91 9.48
N PRO A 79 -5.35 -7.07 8.18
CA PRO A 79 -4.32 -6.93 7.17
C PRO A 79 -3.80 -5.48 7.18
N GLN A 80 -2.50 -5.29 6.92
CA GLN A 80 -1.90 -3.95 6.83
C GLN A 80 -2.70 -3.01 5.89
N TYR A 81 -3.31 -3.58 4.85
CA TYR A 81 -4.25 -2.89 3.98
C TYR A 81 -5.39 -2.19 4.74
N ALA A 82 -6.04 -2.89 5.66
CA ALA A 82 -7.13 -2.36 6.47
C ALA A 82 -6.62 -1.28 7.44
N THR A 83 -5.48 -1.51 8.11
CA THR A 83 -4.87 -0.52 9.02
C THR A 83 -4.55 0.79 8.30
N VAL A 84 -3.97 0.71 7.09
CA VAL A 84 -3.69 1.89 6.28
C VAL A 84 -5.00 2.57 5.85
N LEU A 85 -6.03 1.82 5.47
CA LEU A 85 -7.32 2.39 5.10
C LEU A 85 -7.95 3.16 6.27
N THR A 86 -8.03 2.53 7.44
CA THR A 86 -8.57 3.14 8.67
C THR A 86 -7.81 4.42 9.02
N HIS A 87 -6.49 4.38 8.94
CA HIS A 87 -5.70 5.57 9.23
C HIS A 87 -5.89 6.68 8.18
N MET A 88 -6.02 6.34 6.89
CA MET A 88 -6.32 7.32 5.86
C MET A 88 -7.70 7.96 6.09
N GLU A 89 -8.72 7.20 6.47
CA GLU A 89 -10.04 7.73 6.83
C GLU A 89 -9.97 8.69 8.01
N HIS A 90 -9.18 8.35 9.04
CA HIS A 90 -8.90 9.25 10.15
C HIS A 90 -8.27 10.56 9.64
N LEU A 91 -7.21 10.50 8.83
CA LEU A 91 -6.55 11.68 8.27
C LEU A 91 -7.46 12.56 7.41
N VAL A 92 -8.45 11.99 6.70
CA VAL A 92 -9.45 12.77 5.96
C VAL A 92 -10.24 13.69 6.89
N THR A 93 -10.50 13.26 8.11
CA THR A 93 -11.32 14.01 9.08
C THR A 93 -10.48 14.92 9.97
N THR A 94 -9.31 14.47 10.44
CA THR A 94 -8.55 15.12 11.50
C THR A 94 -7.34 15.93 11.02
N SER A 95 -6.85 15.71 9.80
CA SER A 95 -5.70 16.45 9.29
C SER A 95 -6.04 17.93 9.07
N THR A 96 -5.25 18.81 9.68
CA THR A 96 -5.27 20.26 9.44
C THR A 96 -4.50 20.67 8.20
N LYS A 97 -3.61 19.79 7.69
CA LYS A 97 -2.85 20.01 6.45
C LYS A 97 -3.68 19.59 5.25
N SER A 98 -3.94 20.54 4.34
CA SER A 98 -4.77 20.33 3.14
C SER A 98 -4.17 19.27 2.22
N ASP A 99 -2.85 19.28 2.01
CA ASP A 99 -2.16 18.32 1.16
C ASP A 99 -2.30 16.87 1.66
N VAL A 100 -2.12 16.65 2.96
CA VAL A 100 -2.31 15.33 3.60
C VAL A 100 -3.77 14.89 3.48
N LYS A 101 -4.71 15.80 3.74
CA LYS A 101 -6.15 15.53 3.68
C LYS A 101 -6.60 15.15 2.27
N GLU A 102 -6.12 15.85 1.24
CA GLU A 102 -6.42 15.55 -0.16
C GLU A 102 -5.81 14.21 -0.61
N ARG A 103 -4.55 13.94 -0.25
CA ARG A 103 -3.93 12.63 -0.50
C ARG A 103 -4.75 11.50 0.16
N ALA A 104 -5.12 11.67 1.43
CA ALA A 104 -5.89 10.69 2.17
C ALA A 104 -7.27 10.43 1.54
N LYS A 105 -7.96 11.49 1.05
CA LYS A 105 -9.24 11.36 0.33
C LYS A 105 -9.08 10.54 -0.95
N PHE A 106 -8.05 10.84 -1.74
CA PHE A 106 -7.80 10.12 -2.99
C PHE A 106 -7.47 8.64 -2.74
N ILE A 107 -6.62 8.37 -1.74
CA ILE A 107 -6.23 7.01 -1.34
C ILE A 107 -7.45 6.21 -0.87
N THR A 108 -8.22 6.78 0.05
CA THR A 108 -9.43 6.14 0.60
C THR A 108 -10.43 5.80 -0.49
N LYS A 109 -10.67 6.73 -1.43
CA LYS A 109 -11.59 6.51 -2.54
C LYS A 109 -11.17 5.32 -3.39
N ALA A 110 -9.89 5.19 -3.72
CA ALA A 110 -9.41 4.07 -4.53
C ALA A 110 -9.43 2.75 -3.76
N MET A 111 -8.93 2.73 -2.53
CA MET A 111 -8.85 1.51 -1.70
C MET A 111 -10.24 0.90 -1.41
N LYS A 112 -11.29 1.72 -1.31
CA LYS A 112 -12.65 1.23 -1.13
C LYS A 112 -13.26 0.56 -2.38
N THR A 113 -12.63 0.70 -3.55
CA THR A 113 -13.14 0.06 -4.76
C THR A 113 -12.71 -1.41 -4.82
N VAL A 114 -13.68 -2.30 -5.07
CA VAL A 114 -13.41 -3.73 -5.27
C VAL A 114 -12.39 -3.95 -6.38
N SER A 115 -12.47 -3.18 -7.47
CA SER A 115 -11.53 -3.28 -8.60
C SER A 115 -10.08 -3.01 -8.19
N PHE A 116 -9.83 -2.02 -7.32
CA PHE A 116 -8.47 -1.75 -6.84
C PHE A 116 -7.94 -2.89 -5.97
N GLY A 117 -8.76 -3.38 -5.02
CA GLY A 117 -8.40 -4.51 -4.19
C GLY A 117 -8.07 -5.76 -5.02
N CYS A 118 -9.00 -6.19 -5.88
CA CYS A 118 -8.82 -7.36 -6.74
C CYS A 118 -7.61 -7.22 -7.66
N PHE A 119 -7.43 -6.06 -8.30
CA PHE A 119 -6.32 -5.86 -9.22
C PHE A 119 -4.96 -5.77 -8.49
N GLY A 120 -4.94 -5.18 -7.29
CA GLY A 120 -3.75 -5.18 -6.43
C GLY A 120 -3.32 -6.60 -6.04
N HIS A 121 -4.27 -7.45 -5.63
CA HIS A 121 -3.99 -8.86 -5.35
C HIS A 121 -3.52 -9.62 -6.60
N PHE A 122 -4.21 -9.45 -7.73
CA PHE A 122 -3.81 -10.03 -9.01
C PHE A 122 -2.38 -9.65 -9.41
N LEU A 123 -2.00 -8.38 -9.29
CA LEU A 123 -0.64 -7.93 -9.59
C LEU A 123 0.40 -8.53 -8.64
N ALA A 124 0.07 -8.64 -7.34
CA ALA A 124 0.98 -9.24 -6.36
C ALA A 124 1.28 -10.71 -6.70
N ASP A 125 0.24 -11.48 -7.04
CA ASP A 125 0.37 -12.89 -7.45
C ASP A 125 1.13 -13.02 -8.76
N TRP A 126 0.78 -12.20 -9.75
CA TRP A 126 1.45 -12.16 -11.05
C TRP A 126 2.94 -11.85 -10.92
N PHE A 127 3.30 -10.86 -10.10
CA PHE A 127 4.70 -10.52 -9.85
C PHE A 127 5.47 -11.63 -9.13
N ASP A 128 4.82 -12.40 -8.24
CA ASP A 128 5.47 -13.55 -7.62
C ASP A 128 5.71 -14.70 -8.62
N VAL A 129 4.76 -14.94 -9.53
CA VAL A 129 4.92 -15.90 -10.63
C VAL A 129 6.08 -15.48 -11.54
N LEU A 130 6.10 -14.23 -11.99
CA LEU A 130 7.20 -13.70 -12.81
C LEU A 130 8.55 -13.79 -12.12
N ARG A 131 8.60 -13.52 -10.81
CA ARG A 131 9.82 -13.64 -10.01
C ARG A 131 10.32 -15.08 -10.00
N LYS A 132 9.45 -16.07 -9.78
CA LYS A 132 9.81 -17.49 -9.77
C LYS A 132 10.30 -17.96 -11.15
N LEU A 133 9.59 -17.58 -12.21
CA LEU A 133 9.98 -17.90 -13.58
C LEU A 133 11.34 -17.27 -13.93
N SER A 134 11.57 -16.00 -13.56
CA SER A 134 12.83 -15.32 -13.84
C SER A 134 14.05 -16.07 -13.28
N VAL A 135 13.93 -16.77 -12.16
CA VAL A 135 15.03 -17.55 -11.58
C VAL A 135 15.34 -18.79 -12.42
N GLN A 136 14.36 -19.33 -13.16
CA GLN A 136 14.55 -20.51 -14.01
C GLN A 136 15.24 -20.19 -15.34
N PHE A 137 15.25 -18.92 -15.75
CA PHE A 137 15.87 -18.45 -16.99
C PHE A 137 17.12 -17.58 -16.74
N GLN A 138 17.70 -17.69 -15.54
CA GLN A 138 18.99 -17.11 -15.16
C GLN A 138 20.11 -18.14 -15.30
#